data_AF-A0AA88GUR5-F1
#
_entry.id   AF-A0AA88GUR5-F1
#
_cell.length_a   1.000
_cell.length_b   1.000
_cell.length_c   1.000
_cell.angle_alpha   90.00
_cell.angle_beta   90.00
_cell.angle_gamma   90.00
#
_symmetry.space_group_name_H-M   'P 1'
#
loop_
_entity.id
_entity.type
_entity.pdbx_description
1 polymer ?
#
loop_
_entity_poly.entity_id
_entity_poly.type
_entity_poly.pdbx_seq_one_letter_code
_entity_poly.pdbx_strand_id
1 'polypeptide(L)'
;MIPSNHHTFQDDHQNNNSFERLEETENRQQITSYVEECMVRINQLPVQDSRDIFALIHPRVKACILSWTILSFENTSERRENIYKLSFVCREWRQLLKDLVRYKYLDFNVHSTTILGNMFDGFKIVPLKAIRQRYIIIGNEENRRVGYFQSALASFGLPPAECVTWETLVSTGIVNPITHQINVVDNNEIAQVDWAALIDKIKRKYKRRTSQDLRTEDILVRVDSPGENFFVEKGLFSLGCQAMNNETLGTRISEYDINNTLVFDLGQVRYVKQWYLGFVNALNQIYSALKQQGIINFNATAEEIAITFDKRLCHQLLSKHGIPVPRAFYNITTYDELLTVTREHSMNRVFVKLAHGSSASGVIAYCYMEQQLMENSPPVLKELATTSAELIRDRNFPQFFKIYNSLRIRRYNRAEDIREVINFVCGEGVIVEEWLEKANYMGRGNFDLRIVVIGGKIMNFVVRTSKSPMTNLHLGNRRGECDEFLRLIEYKAPGSWERIKETCHKIHTLCLPNALCLGVDVMLSEDFQEHYILEVNGFGDLIPRVYYDNYDTYQNQVREALEKSLFVWN
;
A
#
# COMPACT_ATOMS: atom_id res chain seq x y z
N MET A 1 -57.77 57.72 -54.72
CA MET A 1 -56.45 57.25 -55.21
C MET A 1 -55.53 57.19 -53.98
N ILE A 2 -55.41 56.06 -53.28
CA ILE A 2 -54.46 54.93 -53.49
C ILE A 2 -52.98 55.38 -53.30
N PRO A 3 -52.07 54.66 -52.59
CA PRO A 3 -52.24 53.62 -51.55
C PRO A 3 -51.19 53.63 -50.40
N SER A 4 -51.34 52.65 -49.50
CA SER A 4 -50.39 52.02 -48.57
C SER A 4 -49.09 51.47 -49.21
N ASN A 5 -48.00 51.34 -48.43
CA ASN A 5 -47.15 50.12 -48.41
C ASN A 5 -46.11 50.08 -47.26
N HIS A 6 -45.94 48.89 -46.69
CA HIS A 6 -44.89 48.45 -45.77
C HIS A 6 -43.51 48.34 -46.45
N HIS A 7 -42.41 48.49 -45.69
CA HIS A 7 -41.21 47.67 -45.86
C HIS A 7 -40.34 47.57 -44.59
N THR A 8 -39.47 46.56 -44.61
CA THR A 8 -38.91 45.69 -43.56
C THR A 8 -37.46 46.03 -43.16
N PHE A 9 -37.02 45.50 -42.00
CA PHE A 9 -35.67 45.44 -41.40
C PHE A 9 -34.53 44.95 -42.34
N GLN A 10 -33.30 45.42 -42.12
CA GLN A 10 -32.06 44.63 -42.21
C GLN A 10 -30.84 45.28 -41.50
N ASP A 11 -29.93 44.41 -41.03
CA ASP A 11 -28.97 44.53 -39.92
C ASP A 11 -27.69 45.39 -40.12
N ASP A 12 -27.29 46.07 -39.04
CA ASP A 12 -26.01 46.78 -38.83
C ASP A 12 -25.03 45.96 -37.94
N HIS A 13 -24.54 44.81 -38.44
CA HIS A 13 -23.66 43.90 -37.65
C HIS A 13 -22.27 43.60 -38.25
N GLN A 14 -21.79 44.34 -39.26
CA GLN A 14 -20.54 43.95 -39.95
C GLN A 14 -19.25 44.72 -39.59
N ASN A 15 -19.27 45.76 -38.75
CA ASN A 15 -18.06 46.61 -38.54
C ASN A 15 -17.20 46.35 -37.28
N ASN A 16 -17.61 45.47 -36.35
CA ASN A 16 -16.79 45.17 -35.15
C ASN A 16 -15.81 43.99 -35.30
N ASN A 17 -15.94 43.16 -36.35
CA ASN A 17 -15.14 41.93 -36.50
C ASN A 17 -13.75 42.14 -37.15
N SER A 18 -13.49 43.30 -37.75
CA SER A 18 -12.22 43.56 -38.47
C SER A 18 -11.11 44.07 -37.56
N PHE A 19 -11.44 44.94 -36.58
CA PHE A 19 -10.48 45.45 -35.60
C PHE A 19 -10.04 44.40 -34.58
N GLU A 20 -10.97 43.59 -34.05
CA GLU A 20 -10.62 42.48 -33.13
C GLU A 20 -9.75 41.41 -33.81
N ARG A 21 -9.96 41.13 -35.10
CA ARG A 21 -9.12 40.18 -35.86
C ARG A 21 -7.71 40.69 -36.11
N LEU A 22 -7.53 41.99 -36.32
CA LEU A 22 -6.23 42.62 -36.53
C LEU A 22 -5.40 42.64 -35.24
N GLU A 23 -6.01 42.98 -34.10
CA GLU A 23 -5.35 42.90 -32.78
C GLU A 23 -5.06 41.44 -32.36
N GLU A 24 -5.92 40.47 -32.69
CA GLU A 24 -5.63 39.04 -32.47
C GLU A 24 -4.48 38.52 -33.35
N THR A 25 -4.34 39.01 -34.59
CA THR A 25 -3.26 38.57 -35.49
C THR A 25 -1.91 39.20 -35.17
N GLU A 26 -1.88 40.49 -34.79
CA GLU A 26 -0.66 41.15 -34.31
C GLU A 26 -0.17 40.57 -32.96
N ASN A 27 -1.08 40.30 -32.01
CA ASN A 27 -0.73 39.61 -30.76
C ASN A 27 -0.19 38.19 -31.02
N ARG A 28 -0.77 37.43 -31.96
CA ARG A 28 -0.27 36.10 -32.31
C ARG A 28 1.12 36.15 -32.95
N GLN A 29 1.40 37.14 -33.80
CA GLN A 29 2.72 37.31 -34.41
C GLN A 29 3.80 37.72 -33.39
N GLN A 30 3.48 38.64 -32.47
CA GLN A 30 4.40 39.02 -31.40
C GLN A 30 4.69 37.87 -30.41
N ILE A 31 3.67 37.06 -30.08
CA ILE A 31 3.85 35.87 -29.23
C ILE A 31 4.73 34.83 -29.92
N THR A 32 4.57 34.63 -31.24
CA THR A 32 5.37 33.66 -32.01
C THR A 32 6.84 34.07 -32.03
N SER A 33 7.14 35.35 -32.28
CA SER A 33 8.50 35.90 -32.26
C SER A 33 9.18 35.80 -30.88
N TYR A 34 8.45 36.06 -29.80
CA TYR A 34 8.97 35.96 -28.43
C TYR A 34 9.25 34.50 -28.01
N VAL A 35 8.40 33.56 -28.44
CA VAL A 35 8.57 32.13 -28.16
C VAL A 35 9.78 31.56 -28.90
N GLU A 36 9.99 31.94 -30.15
CA GLU A 36 11.18 31.56 -30.93
C GLU A 36 12.47 32.05 -30.25
N GLU A 37 12.49 33.29 -29.74
CA GLU A 37 13.62 33.85 -29.01
C GLU A 37 13.89 33.10 -27.69
N CYS A 38 12.86 32.71 -26.95
CA CYS A 38 12.99 31.88 -25.75
C CYS A 38 13.55 30.49 -26.06
N MET A 39 13.10 29.84 -27.14
CA MET A 39 13.55 28.50 -27.52
C MET A 39 15.01 28.50 -27.98
N VAL A 40 15.45 29.54 -28.70
CA VAL A 40 16.87 29.71 -29.07
C VAL A 40 17.74 29.85 -27.82
N ARG A 41 17.30 30.62 -26.82
CA ARG A 41 18.03 30.79 -25.55
C ARG A 41 18.05 29.51 -24.71
N ILE A 42 16.95 28.76 -24.63
CA ILE A 42 16.87 27.47 -23.92
C ILE A 42 17.83 26.44 -24.53
N ASN A 43 17.89 26.38 -25.86
CA ASN A 43 18.77 25.46 -26.59
C ASN A 43 20.27 25.79 -26.47
N GLN A 44 20.61 26.98 -25.98
CA GLN A 44 21.99 27.43 -25.77
C GLN A 44 22.47 27.25 -24.31
N LEU A 45 21.61 26.84 -23.38
CA LEU A 45 21.95 26.69 -21.96
C LEU A 45 22.50 25.28 -21.62
N PRO A 46 23.47 25.16 -20.69
CA PRO A 46 23.86 23.87 -20.13
C PRO A 46 22.69 23.17 -19.41
N VAL A 47 22.59 21.83 -19.54
CA VAL A 47 21.45 21.02 -19.07
C VAL A 47 21.14 21.22 -17.58
N GLN A 48 22.14 21.49 -16.73
CA GLN A 48 21.96 21.70 -15.29
C GLN A 48 21.26 23.03 -14.97
N ASP A 49 21.58 24.11 -15.68
CA ASP A 49 21.05 25.47 -15.43
C ASP A 49 19.63 25.67 -16.00
N SER A 50 19.25 24.83 -16.98
CA SER A 50 17.92 24.88 -17.57
C SER A 50 16.80 24.50 -16.58
N ARG A 51 17.06 23.68 -15.55
CA ARG A 51 16.06 23.27 -14.55
C ARG A 51 15.67 24.39 -13.59
N ASP A 52 16.65 25.13 -13.09
CA ASP A 52 16.44 26.20 -12.11
C ASP A 52 15.85 27.46 -12.76
N ILE A 53 16.28 27.78 -13.98
CA ILE A 53 15.70 28.89 -14.77
C ILE A 53 14.27 28.57 -15.19
N PHE A 54 13.99 27.33 -15.63
CA PHE A 54 12.63 26.95 -16.05
C PHE A 54 11.66 26.92 -14.86
N ALA A 55 12.10 26.64 -13.63
CA ALA A 55 11.28 26.79 -12.44
C ALA A 55 10.78 28.25 -12.25
N LEU A 56 11.61 29.24 -12.59
CA LEU A 56 11.31 30.68 -12.50
C LEU A 56 10.43 31.20 -13.64
N ILE A 57 10.26 30.44 -14.73
CA ILE A 57 9.41 30.85 -15.85
C ILE A 57 7.93 30.83 -15.44
N HIS A 58 7.25 31.94 -15.73
CA HIS A 58 5.84 32.12 -15.43
C HIS A 58 4.97 31.01 -16.10
N PRO A 59 3.99 30.41 -15.40
CA PRO A 59 3.19 29.28 -15.92
C PRO A 59 2.53 29.52 -17.29
N ARG A 60 2.14 30.75 -17.60
CA ARG A 60 1.57 31.12 -18.92
C ARG A 60 2.60 31.08 -20.06
N VAL A 61 3.88 31.27 -19.77
CA VAL A 61 4.95 31.16 -20.79
C VAL A 61 5.28 29.69 -21.05
N LYS A 62 5.27 28.86 -20.00
CA LYS A 62 5.35 27.40 -20.12
C LYS A 62 4.20 26.84 -20.96
N ALA A 63 2.99 27.41 -20.79
CA ALA A 63 1.79 27.11 -21.59
C ALA A 63 2.01 27.33 -23.08
N CYS A 64 2.47 28.52 -23.45
CA CYS A 64 2.70 28.90 -24.85
C CYS A 64 3.78 28.05 -25.50
N ILE A 65 4.91 27.79 -24.81
CA ILE A 65 5.98 26.92 -25.31
C ILE A 65 5.44 25.51 -25.58
N LEU A 66 4.60 24.97 -24.68
CA LEU A 66 4.03 23.62 -24.82
C LEU A 66 2.99 23.54 -25.95
N SER A 67 2.06 24.49 -26.03
CA SER A 67 1.06 24.52 -27.10
C SER A 67 1.71 24.70 -28.47
N TRP A 68 2.76 25.51 -28.58
CA TRP A 68 3.55 25.64 -29.81
C TRP A 68 4.30 24.34 -30.14
N THR A 69 4.95 23.69 -29.17
CA THR A 69 5.65 22.41 -29.39
C THR A 69 4.71 21.28 -29.82
N ILE A 70 3.43 21.32 -29.42
CA ILE A 70 2.43 20.33 -29.81
C ILE A 70 1.85 20.63 -31.20
N LEU A 71 1.69 21.91 -31.56
CA LEU A 71 0.99 22.35 -32.77
C LEU A 71 1.92 22.63 -33.97
N SER A 72 3.19 22.96 -33.74
CA SER A 72 4.08 23.49 -34.79
C SER A 72 4.91 22.44 -35.52
N PHE A 73 4.94 21.18 -35.06
CA PHE A 73 5.74 20.13 -35.69
C PHE A 73 4.84 19.14 -36.44
N GLU A 74 4.88 19.16 -37.77
CA GLU A 74 4.17 18.22 -38.64
C GLU A 74 4.74 16.78 -38.54
N ASN A 75 6.00 16.64 -38.12
CA ASN A 75 6.68 15.35 -38.01
C ASN A 75 6.55 14.73 -36.61
N THR A 76 5.99 13.51 -36.57
CA THR A 76 5.74 12.72 -35.36
C THR A 76 7.02 12.34 -34.58
N SER A 77 8.16 12.19 -35.26
CA SER A 77 9.43 11.79 -34.64
C SER A 77 10.09 12.97 -33.91
N GLU A 78 10.05 14.15 -34.51
CA GLU A 78 10.60 15.39 -33.96
C GLU A 78 9.77 15.90 -32.78
N ARG A 79 8.43 15.76 -32.88
CA ARG A 79 7.51 16.02 -31.76
C ARG A 79 7.81 15.13 -30.55
N ARG A 80 8.11 13.84 -30.77
CA ARG A 80 8.49 12.90 -29.69
C ARG A 80 9.82 13.27 -29.06
N GLU A 81 10.82 13.63 -29.85
CA GLU A 81 12.13 14.03 -29.35
C GLU A 81 12.06 15.33 -28.52
N ASN A 82 11.26 16.31 -28.93
CA ASN A 82 11.09 17.57 -28.19
C ASN A 82 10.26 17.41 -26.91
N ILE A 83 9.21 16.57 -26.93
CA ILE A 83 8.48 16.19 -25.70
C ILE A 83 9.42 15.45 -24.72
N TYR A 84 10.29 14.58 -25.24
CA TYR A 84 11.30 13.87 -24.45
C TYR A 84 12.35 14.82 -23.85
N LYS A 85 12.81 15.85 -24.59
CA LYS A 85 13.72 16.88 -24.04
C LYS A 85 13.04 17.75 -22.98
N LEU A 86 11.76 18.10 -23.16
CA LEU A 86 10.99 18.90 -22.19
C LEU A 86 10.58 18.12 -20.92
N SER A 87 10.45 16.79 -21.00
CA SER A 87 10.12 15.95 -19.84
C SER A 87 11.27 15.85 -18.82
N PHE A 88 12.52 16.11 -19.23
CA PHE A 88 13.70 16.15 -18.35
C PHE A 88 13.78 17.39 -17.45
N VAL A 89 12.97 18.43 -17.73
CA VAL A 89 13.11 19.78 -17.15
C VAL A 89 12.05 20.10 -16.08
N CYS A 90 10.91 19.39 -16.03
CA CYS A 90 9.82 19.73 -15.11
C CYS A 90 9.31 18.54 -14.28
N ARG A 91 9.30 18.69 -12.94
CA ARG A 91 8.69 17.72 -12.01
C ARG A 91 7.16 17.83 -11.93
N GLU A 92 6.53 18.96 -12.28
CA GLU A 92 5.10 19.24 -11.97
C GLU A 92 4.15 19.21 -13.19
N TRP A 93 4.37 18.29 -14.13
CA TRP A 93 3.64 18.23 -15.41
C TRP A 93 2.11 18.07 -15.29
N ARG A 94 1.61 17.36 -14.28
CA ARG A 94 0.17 17.07 -14.13
C ARG A 94 -0.63 18.27 -13.63
N GLN A 95 -0.07 19.02 -12.69
CA GLN A 95 -0.68 20.24 -12.18
C GLN A 95 -0.62 21.32 -13.26
N LEU A 96 0.52 21.42 -13.97
CA LEU A 96 0.64 22.29 -15.14
C LEU A 96 -0.42 21.95 -16.20
N LEU A 97 -0.58 20.69 -16.63
CA LEU A 97 -1.63 20.30 -17.59
C LEU A 97 -3.05 20.63 -17.09
N LYS A 98 -3.36 20.41 -15.81
CA LYS A 98 -4.64 20.81 -15.21
C LYS A 98 -4.83 22.33 -15.23
N ASP A 99 -3.78 23.10 -14.96
CA ASP A 99 -3.81 24.57 -14.98
C ASP A 99 -3.91 25.12 -16.41
N LEU A 100 -3.19 24.53 -17.37
CA LEU A 100 -3.25 24.88 -18.78
C LEU A 100 -4.66 24.76 -19.36
N VAL A 101 -5.39 23.72 -18.96
CA VAL A 101 -6.78 23.55 -19.35
C VAL A 101 -7.71 24.46 -18.53
N ARG A 102 -7.48 24.64 -17.23
CA ARG A 102 -8.22 25.60 -16.39
C ARG A 102 -8.16 27.02 -16.95
N TYR A 103 -7.03 27.39 -17.55
CA TYR A 103 -6.82 28.68 -18.20
C TYR A 103 -7.08 28.68 -19.72
N LYS A 104 -7.74 27.65 -20.27
CA LYS A 104 -8.17 27.53 -21.68
C LYS A 104 -7.05 27.59 -22.74
N TYR A 105 -5.83 27.16 -22.40
CA TYR A 105 -4.70 27.06 -23.35
C TYR A 105 -4.63 25.71 -24.09
N LEU A 106 -5.47 24.74 -23.69
CA LEU A 106 -5.66 23.43 -24.33
C LEU A 106 -7.16 23.20 -24.54
N ASP A 107 -7.54 22.73 -25.73
CA ASP A 107 -8.95 22.58 -26.14
C ASP A 107 -9.51 21.19 -25.77
N PHE A 108 -9.63 20.91 -24.46
CA PHE A 108 -10.38 19.77 -23.93
C PHE A 108 -10.97 20.10 -22.55
N ASN A 109 -12.05 19.42 -22.14
CA ASN A 109 -12.76 19.73 -20.89
C ASN A 109 -12.11 19.02 -19.69
N VAL A 110 -11.44 19.78 -18.81
CA VAL A 110 -10.82 19.27 -17.55
C VAL A 110 -11.78 18.58 -16.60
N HIS A 111 -13.05 18.99 -16.59
CA HIS A 111 -14.04 18.42 -15.67
C HIS A 111 -14.59 17.09 -16.17
N SER A 112 -14.34 16.73 -17.44
CA SER A 112 -14.83 15.50 -18.06
C SER A 112 -13.71 14.59 -18.58
N THR A 113 -12.46 14.87 -18.24
CA THR A 113 -11.27 14.10 -18.64
C THR A 113 -10.35 13.84 -17.45
N THR A 114 -9.53 12.80 -17.55
CA THR A 114 -8.44 12.48 -16.61
C THR A 114 -7.17 12.18 -17.39
N ILE A 115 -6.03 12.20 -16.71
CA ILE A 115 -4.72 11.93 -17.32
C ILE A 115 -4.17 10.65 -16.70
N LEU A 116 -3.95 9.62 -17.51
CA LEU A 116 -3.29 8.37 -17.11
C LEU A 116 -1.87 8.31 -17.66
N GLY A 117 -1.06 7.38 -17.19
CA GLY A 117 0.35 7.25 -17.55
C GLY A 117 1.32 8.04 -16.65
N ASN A 118 2.59 8.04 -17.07
CA ASN A 118 3.72 8.55 -16.31
C ASN A 118 4.79 9.19 -17.23
N MET A 119 5.81 9.81 -16.65
CA MET A 119 6.88 10.47 -17.40
C MET A 119 7.72 9.52 -18.28
N PHE A 120 7.69 8.21 -18.02
CA PHE A 120 8.46 7.20 -18.75
C PHE A 120 7.64 6.50 -19.85
N ASP A 121 6.38 6.16 -19.56
CA ASP A 121 5.45 5.45 -20.46
C ASP A 121 4.59 6.40 -21.31
N GLY A 122 4.68 7.71 -21.04
CA GLY A 122 3.88 8.75 -21.66
C GLY A 122 2.51 8.93 -21.00
N PHE A 123 1.88 10.07 -21.25
CA PHE A 123 0.57 10.42 -20.69
C PHE A 123 -0.54 10.22 -21.73
N LYS A 124 -1.71 9.75 -21.27
CA LYS A 124 -2.95 9.61 -22.05
C LYS A 124 -4.06 10.46 -21.44
N ILE A 125 -4.72 11.28 -22.25
CA ILE A 125 -5.93 11.99 -21.85
C ILE A 125 -7.13 11.07 -22.10
N VAL A 126 -7.86 10.74 -21.05
CA VAL A 126 -8.98 9.79 -21.09
C VAL A 126 -10.27 10.50 -20.67
N PRO A 127 -11.32 10.51 -21.49
CA PRO A 127 -12.63 11.01 -21.07
C PRO A 127 -13.16 10.21 -19.88
N LEU A 128 -13.63 10.88 -18.83
CA LEU A 128 -14.20 10.22 -17.64
C LEU A 128 -15.39 9.32 -17.99
N LYS A 129 -16.14 9.68 -19.05
CA LYS A 129 -17.24 8.85 -19.59
C LYS A 129 -16.78 7.52 -20.18
N ALA A 130 -15.51 7.39 -20.57
CA ALA A 130 -14.93 6.16 -21.06
C ALA A 130 -14.49 5.24 -19.90
N ILE A 131 -14.35 5.77 -18.68
CA ILE A 131 -13.94 4.99 -17.51
C ILE A 131 -15.16 4.40 -16.83
N ARG A 132 -15.40 3.12 -17.13
CA ARG A 132 -16.47 2.32 -16.52
C ARG A 132 -16.17 1.94 -15.08
N GLN A 133 -14.89 1.70 -14.75
CA GLN A 133 -14.47 1.15 -13.46
C GLN A 133 -15.10 1.90 -12.26
N ARG A 134 -15.77 1.17 -11.37
CA ARG A 134 -16.30 1.64 -10.09
C ARG A 134 -15.75 0.79 -8.96
N TYR A 135 -15.87 1.29 -7.73
CA TYR A 135 -15.19 0.70 -6.58
C TYR A 135 -16.16 0.49 -5.41
N ILE A 136 -16.01 -0.66 -4.76
CA ILE A 136 -16.47 -0.91 -3.40
C ILE A 136 -15.21 -1.05 -2.55
N ILE A 137 -15.21 -0.48 -1.35
CA ILE A 137 -14.15 -0.68 -0.37
C ILE A 137 -14.71 -1.33 0.89
N ILE A 138 -14.06 -2.41 1.34
CA ILE A 138 -14.30 -3.04 2.62
C ILE A 138 -13.17 -2.64 3.54
N GLY A 139 -13.47 -1.80 4.53
CA GLY A 139 -12.46 -1.22 5.41
C GLY A 139 -13.07 -0.29 6.46
N ASN A 140 -12.29 0.01 7.49
CA ASN A 140 -12.69 0.91 8.57
C ASN A 140 -12.62 2.36 8.08
N GLU A 141 -13.74 3.10 8.12
CA GLU A 141 -13.85 4.46 7.57
C GLU A 141 -12.90 5.46 8.24
N GLU A 142 -12.65 5.27 9.52
CA GLU A 142 -11.70 6.02 10.33
C GLU A 142 -10.23 5.77 9.93
N ASN A 143 -9.97 4.68 9.19
CA ASN A 143 -8.61 4.32 8.79
C ASN A 143 -8.12 5.21 7.64
N ARG A 144 -6.90 5.73 7.81
CA ARG A 144 -6.20 6.53 6.79
C ARG A 144 -6.13 5.84 5.42
N ARG A 145 -6.07 4.51 5.37
CA ARG A 145 -6.05 3.73 4.12
C ARG A 145 -7.29 4.00 3.26
N VAL A 146 -8.48 3.98 3.87
CA VAL A 146 -9.75 4.28 3.21
C VAL A 146 -9.75 5.73 2.73
N GLY A 147 -9.40 6.68 3.60
CA GLY A 147 -9.36 8.11 3.27
C GLY A 147 -8.40 8.44 2.11
N TYR A 148 -7.20 7.86 2.10
CA TYR A 148 -6.23 8.09 1.01
C TYR A 148 -6.67 7.43 -0.30
N PHE A 149 -7.29 6.25 -0.25
CA PHE A 149 -7.84 5.64 -1.46
C PHE A 149 -8.99 6.47 -2.06
N GLN A 150 -9.91 6.99 -1.22
CA GLN A 150 -10.97 7.91 -1.67
C GLN A 150 -10.39 9.19 -2.28
N SER A 151 -9.34 9.75 -1.66
CA SER A 151 -8.63 10.93 -2.17
C SER A 151 -7.94 10.65 -3.51
N ALA A 152 -7.38 9.45 -3.68
CA ALA A 152 -6.79 9.00 -4.93
C ALA A 152 -7.85 8.95 -6.03
N LEU A 153 -9.00 8.31 -5.81
CA LEU A 153 -10.13 8.28 -6.75
C LEU A 153 -10.54 9.70 -7.19
N ALA A 154 -10.71 10.61 -6.23
CA ALA A 154 -11.04 12.00 -6.50
C ALA A 154 -9.98 12.71 -7.35
N SER A 155 -8.69 12.43 -7.13
CA SER A 155 -7.59 13.02 -7.90
C SER A 155 -7.58 12.63 -9.38
N PHE A 156 -8.21 11.50 -9.72
CA PHE A 156 -8.48 11.02 -11.09
C PHE A 156 -9.87 11.41 -11.61
N GLY A 157 -10.67 12.18 -10.86
CA GLY A 157 -12.02 12.60 -11.27
C GLY A 157 -13.10 11.53 -11.13
N LEU A 158 -12.83 10.45 -10.40
CA LEU A 158 -13.77 9.35 -10.18
C LEU A 158 -14.69 9.64 -8.99
N PRO A 159 -15.92 9.08 -8.97
CA PRO A 159 -16.74 9.09 -7.77
C PRO A 159 -16.05 8.35 -6.62
N PRO A 160 -16.38 8.69 -5.36
CA PRO A 160 -15.93 7.91 -4.22
C PRO A 160 -16.44 6.46 -4.31
N ALA A 161 -15.65 5.53 -3.78
CA ALA A 161 -16.05 4.14 -3.60
C ALA A 161 -17.19 4.06 -2.57
N GLU A 162 -18.12 3.13 -2.76
CA GLU A 162 -19.06 2.80 -1.69
C GLU A 162 -18.32 1.99 -0.61
N CYS A 163 -18.41 2.43 0.66
CA CYS A 163 -17.70 1.82 1.77
C CYS A 163 -18.63 0.88 2.55
N VAL A 164 -18.14 -0.33 2.85
CA VAL A 164 -18.76 -1.26 3.80
C VAL A 164 -17.74 -1.50 4.92
N THR A 165 -18.09 -1.13 6.14
CA THR A 165 -17.15 -1.25 7.26
C THR A 165 -17.02 -2.69 7.74
N TRP A 166 -15.87 -3.04 8.33
CA TRP A 166 -15.75 -4.32 9.02
C TRP A 166 -16.72 -4.42 10.19
N GLU A 167 -17.00 -3.31 10.89
CA GLU A 167 -17.99 -3.27 11.97
C GLU A 167 -19.37 -3.71 11.48
N THR A 168 -19.82 -3.23 10.32
CA THR A 168 -21.08 -3.67 9.69
C THR A 168 -21.09 -5.17 9.39
N LEU A 169 -19.95 -5.76 9.08
CA LEU A 169 -19.83 -7.18 8.71
C LEU A 169 -19.74 -8.11 9.92
N VAL A 170 -19.24 -7.61 11.05
CA VAL A 170 -18.97 -8.40 12.25
C VAL A 170 -19.87 -8.06 13.44
N SER A 171 -20.85 -7.18 13.26
CA SER A 171 -21.85 -6.86 14.27
C SER A 171 -23.26 -7.13 13.76
N THR A 172 -24.14 -7.63 14.64
CA THR A 172 -25.56 -7.89 14.32
C THR A 172 -26.44 -6.64 14.47
N GLY A 173 -25.85 -5.51 14.87
CA GLY A 173 -26.58 -4.26 15.13
C GLY A 173 -27.47 -4.27 16.38
N ILE A 174 -27.54 -5.38 17.14
CA ILE A 174 -28.31 -5.44 18.39
C ILE A 174 -27.45 -4.86 19.51
N VAL A 175 -27.78 -3.63 19.92
CA VAL A 175 -27.25 -3.01 21.13
C VAL A 175 -28.04 -3.55 22.31
N ASN A 176 -27.37 -4.19 23.27
CA ASN A 176 -27.96 -4.55 24.54
C ASN A 176 -28.45 -3.27 25.24
N PRO A 177 -29.77 -3.11 25.50
CA PRO A 177 -30.34 -1.87 26.01
C PRO A 177 -29.97 -1.56 27.47
N ILE A 178 -29.37 -2.51 28.19
CA ILE A 178 -28.96 -2.37 29.60
C ILE A 178 -27.46 -2.06 29.68
N THR A 179 -26.63 -2.74 28.87
CA THR A 179 -25.16 -2.61 28.94
C THR A 179 -24.56 -1.72 27.84
N HIS A 180 -25.36 -1.27 26.87
CA HIS A 180 -24.91 -0.58 25.65
C HIS A 180 -23.87 -1.38 24.84
N GLN A 181 -23.80 -2.71 25.04
CA GLN A 181 -22.87 -3.57 24.31
C GLN A 181 -23.46 -3.94 22.94
N ILE A 182 -22.64 -3.86 21.90
CA ILE A 182 -22.97 -4.38 20.57
C ILE A 182 -22.73 -5.90 20.60
N ASN A 183 -23.76 -6.69 20.31
CA ASN A 183 -23.59 -8.13 20.10
C ASN A 183 -22.82 -8.38 18.80
N VAL A 184 -21.70 -9.08 18.93
CA VAL A 184 -20.95 -9.63 17.80
C VAL A 184 -21.83 -10.66 17.08
N VAL A 185 -21.57 -10.91 15.79
CA VAL A 185 -22.19 -12.05 15.11
C VAL A 185 -21.97 -13.37 15.86
N ASP A 186 -23.07 -14.09 15.98
CA ASP A 186 -23.20 -15.41 16.58
C ASP A 186 -23.25 -16.47 15.46
N ASN A 187 -22.91 -17.72 15.77
CA ASN A 187 -22.95 -18.87 14.86
C ASN A 187 -21.95 -18.84 13.70
N ASN A 188 -20.82 -18.15 13.85
CA ASN A 188 -19.71 -18.21 12.89
C ASN A 188 -20.03 -17.63 11.50
N GLU A 189 -21.07 -16.79 11.38
CA GLU A 189 -21.51 -16.13 10.15
C GLU A 189 -21.31 -14.60 10.19
N ILE A 190 -20.98 -13.96 9.07
CA ILE A 190 -20.96 -12.49 8.98
C ILE A 190 -22.38 -11.92 8.96
N ALA A 191 -22.53 -10.66 9.35
CA ALA A 191 -23.81 -9.99 9.29
C ALA A 191 -24.33 -9.86 7.84
N GLN A 192 -25.65 -9.92 7.67
CA GLN A 192 -26.26 -9.82 6.35
C GLN A 192 -26.14 -8.39 5.80
N VAL A 193 -25.44 -8.28 4.68
CA VAL A 193 -25.35 -7.04 3.89
C VAL A 193 -26.14 -7.24 2.59
N ASP A 194 -27.01 -6.30 2.27
CA ASP A 194 -27.73 -6.28 0.99
C ASP A 194 -26.80 -5.83 -0.15
N TRP A 195 -25.94 -6.75 -0.58
CA TRP A 195 -24.98 -6.53 -1.66
C TRP A 195 -25.67 -6.21 -2.98
N ALA A 196 -26.86 -6.77 -3.24
CA ALA A 196 -27.63 -6.50 -4.45
C ALA A 196 -28.07 -5.03 -4.50
N ALA A 197 -28.66 -4.51 -3.42
CA ALA A 197 -29.06 -3.10 -3.34
C ALA A 197 -27.86 -2.15 -3.45
N LEU A 198 -26.71 -2.51 -2.87
CA LEU A 198 -25.47 -1.73 -2.97
C LEU A 198 -24.97 -1.66 -4.43
N ILE A 199 -24.92 -2.80 -5.12
CA ILE A 199 -24.50 -2.89 -6.52
C ILE A 199 -25.47 -2.11 -7.42
N ASP A 200 -26.78 -2.22 -7.20
CA ASP A 200 -27.80 -1.49 -7.94
C ASP A 200 -27.72 0.02 -7.73
N LYS A 201 -27.37 0.46 -6.52
CA LYS A 201 -27.09 1.88 -6.23
C LYS A 201 -25.91 2.38 -7.08
N ILE A 202 -24.82 1.61 -7.18
CA ILE A 202 -23.65 1.96 -8.01
C ILE A 202 -24.05 2.03 -9.49
N LYS A 203 -24.75 1.02 -10.01
CA LYS A 203 -25.22 0.94 -11.40
C LYS A 203 -26.14 2.12 -11.75
N ARG A 204 -27.12 2.44 -10.90
CA ARG A 204 -28.03 3.60 -11.10
C ARG A 204 -27.28 4.92 -11.09
N LYS A 205 -26.33 5.12 -10.16
CA LYS A 205 -25.49 6.32 -10.11
C LYS A 205 -24.65 6.49 -11.39
N TYR A 206 -24.11 5.38 -11.92
CA TYR A 206 -23.38 5.37 -13.18
C TYR A 206 -24.29 5.77 -14.34
N LYS A 207 -25.41 5.06 -14.53
CA LYS A 207 -26.37 5.29 -15.63
C LYS A 207 -26.88 6.72 -15.66
N ARG A 208 -27.20 7.30 -14.49
CA ARG A 208 -27.65 8.70 -14.41
C ARG A 208 -26.60 9.71 -14.89
N ARG A 209 -25.30 9.41 -14.73
CA ARG A 209 -24.21 10.32 -15.10
C ARG A 209 -23.70 10.13 -16.53
N THR A 210 -23.78 8.91 -17.06
CA THR A 210 -23.17 8.55 -18.35
C THR A 210 -24.18 8.16 -19.42
N SER A 211 -25.45 7.95 -19.06
CA SER A 211 -26.50 7.36 -19.90
C SER A 211 -26.16 5.96 -20.41
N GLN A 212 -25.22 5.27 -19.78
CA GLN A 212 -24.77 3.92 -20.12
C GLN A 212 -25.05 2.95 -18.97
N ASP A 213 -25.26 1.67 -19.28
CA ASP A 213 -25.34 0.63 -18.26
C ASP A 213 -23.94 0.25 -17.77
N LEU A 214 -23.86 -0.15 -16.49
CA LEU A 214 -22.63 -0.60 -15.84
C LEU A 214 -22.72 -2.11 -15.59
N ARG A 215 -21.72 -2.86 -16.04
CA ARG A 215 -21.66 -4.30 -15.79
C ARG A 215 -21.07 -4.54 -14.41
N THR A 216 -21.41 -5.66 -13.79
CA THR A 216 -20.85 -6.02 -12.48
C THR A 216 -19.32 -6.23 -12.56
N GLU A 217 -18.83 -6.68 -13.71
CA GLU A 217 -17.41 -6.80 -14.05
C GLU A 217 -16.66 -5.46 -13.94
N ASP A 218 -17.33 -4.34 -14.18
CA ASP A 218 -16.71 -3.02 -14.11
C ASP A 218 -16.58 -2.53 -12.65
N ILE A 219 -16.97 -3.33 -11.66
CA ILE A 219 -16.85 -3.01 -10.22
C ILE A 219 -15.66 -3.77 -9.64
N LEU A 220 -14.68 -3.03 -9.11
CA LEU A 220 -13.55 -3.59 -8.36
C LEU A 220 -13.82 -3.48 -6.87
N VAL A 221 -13.72 -4.60 -6.16
CA VAL A 221 -13.80 -4.64 -4.70
C VAL A 221 -12.40 -4.56 -4.12
N ARG A 222 -12.16 -3.56 -3.27
CA ARG A 222 -10.94 -3.42 -2.49
C ARG A 222 -11.21 -3.87 -1.06
N VAL A 223 -10.46 -4.84 -0.56
CA VAL A 223 -10.45 -5.18 0.87
C VAL A 223 -9.20 -4.56 1.51
N ASP A 224 -9.39 -3.87 2.63
CA ASP A 224 -8.34 -3.30 3.49
C ASP A 224 -8.36 -3.95 4.88
N SER A 225 -7.31 -3.68 5.66
CA SER A 225 -7.11 -4.26 6.99
C SER A 225 -8.26 -3.96 7.97
N PRO A 226 -8.74 -4.97 8.74
CA PRO A 226 -9.75 -4.79 9.79
C PRO A 226 -9.23 -4.21 11.11
N GLY A 227 -7.92 -3.93 11.22
CA GLY A 227 -7.27 -3.59 12.49
C GLY A 227 -7.68 -2.24 13.10
N GLU A 228 -7.17 -1.99 14.30
CA GLU A 228 -7.33 -0.73 15.07
C GLU A 228 -8.75 -0.44 15.60
N ASN A 229 -9.67 -1.42 15.53
CA ASN A 229 -11.03 -1.29 16.06
C ASN A 229 -11.38 -2.47 16.99
N PHE A 230 -11.73 -2.18 18.24
CA PHE A 230 -12.00 -3.20 19.25
C PHE A 230 -13.28 -4.00 18.98
N PHE A 231 -14.33 -3.38 18.46
CA PHE A 231 -15.57 -4.09 18.12
C PHE A 231 -15.33 -5.07 16.97
N VAL A 232 -14.51 -4.66 16.00
CA VAL A 232 -14.07 -5.55 14.92
C VAL A 232 -13.21 -6.69 15.45
N GLU A 233 -12.29 -6.42 16.37
CA GLU A 233 -11.50 -7.46 17.04
C GLU A 233 -12.39 -8.50 17.72
N LYS A 234 -13.38 -8.07 18.52
CA LYS A 234 -14.38 -8.98 19.13
C LYS A 234 -15.13 -9.78 18.08
N GLY A 235 -15.55 -9.09 17.02
CA GLY A 235 -16.10 -9.64 15.78
C GLY A 235 -15.38 -10.88 15.28
N LEU A 236 -14.10 -10.68 15.01
CA LEU A 236 -13.22 -11.68 14.45
C LEU A 236 -12.88 -12.79 15.46
N PHE A 237 -12.81 -12.50 16.76
CA PHE A 237 -12.69 -13.59 17.75
C PHE A 237 -13.89 -14.53 17.71
N SER A 238 -15.11 -14.00 17.60
CA SER A 238 -16.34 -14.83 17.55
C SER A 238 -16.35 -15.72 16.31
N LEU A 239 -16.08 -15.12 15.14
CA LEU A 239 -15.95 -15.82 13.86
C LEU A 239 -14.79 -16.84 13.81
N GLY A 240 -13.89 -16.81 14.79
CA GLY A 240 -12.77 -17.74 14.93
C GLY A 240 -13.05 -18.90 15.88
N CYS A 241 -14.08 -18.82 16.73
CA CYS A 241 -14.34 -19.79 17.81
C CYS A 241 -14.44 -21.23 17.28
N GLN A 242 -15.24 -21.45 16.22
CA GLN A 242 -15.46 -22.79 15.67
C GLN A 242 -14.17 -23.36 15.05
N ALA A 243 -13.47 -22.56 14.24
CA ALA A 243 -12.24 -22.99 13.59
C ALA A 243 -11.14 -23.31 14.62
N MET A 244 -11.08 -22.53 15.69
CA MET A 244 -10.13 -22.72 16.77
C MET A 244 -10.28 -24.09 17.46
N ASN A 245 -11.46 -24.72 17.44
CA ASN A 245 -11.66 -26.05 18.00
C ASN A 245 -10.76 -27.13 17.38
N ASN A 246 -10.33 -26.94 16.13
CA ASN A 246 -9.46 -27.88 15.42
C ASN A 246 -7.96 -27.60 15.62
N GLU A 247 -7.60 -26.58 16.40
CA GLU A 247 -6.22 -26.13 16.53
C GLU A 247 -5.55 -26.58 17.84
N THR A 248 -4.35 -27.13 17.75
CA THR A 248 -3.60 -27.58 18.95
C THR A 248 -2.88 -26.45 19.68
N LEU A 249 -2.53 -25.38 18.97
CA LEU A 249 -1.83 -24.20 19.48
C LEU A 249 -2.72 -22.97 19.41
N GLY A 250 -2.40 -21.97 20.22
CA GLY A 250 -3.04 -20.66 20.33
C GLY A 250 -3.94 -20.54 21.56
N THR A 251 -3.84 -19.41 22.24
CA THR A 251 -4.80 -19.04 23.29
C THR A 251 -6.20 -18.88 22.71
N ARG A 252 -7.19 -19.14 23.55
CA ARG A 252 -8.60 -19.17 23.16
C ARG A 252 -9.43 -18.28 24.07
N ILE A 253 -10.45 -17.68 23.49
CA ILE A 253 -11.51 -17.02 24.23
C ILE A 253 -12.85 -17.56 23.77
N SER A 254 -13.71 -17.89 24.74
CA SER A 254 -15.04 -18.41 24.45
C SER A 254 -15.95 -17.29 23.95
N GLU A 255 -17.00 -17.64 23.20
CA GLU A 255 -18.02 -16.69 22.79
C GLU A 255 -18.71 -16.00 23.98
N TYR A 256 -18.91 -16.74 25.07
CA TYR A 256 -19.40 -16.20 26.32
C TYR A 256 -18.45 -15.10 26.85
N ASP A 257 -17.15 -15.37 26.91
CA ASP A 257 -16.17 -14.41 27.43
C ASP A 257 -15.98 -13.19 26.51
N ILE A 258 -16.00 -13.39 25.20
CA ILE A 258 -15.97 -12.27 24.23
C ILE A 258 -17.10 -11.27 24.54
N ASN A 259 -18.31 -11.78 24.80
CA ASN A 259 -19.48 -10.93 25.01
C ASN A 259 -19.57 -10.37 26.43
N ASN A 260 -19.11 -11.10 27.45
CA ASN A 260 -19.37 -10.77 28.85
C ASN A 260 -18.14 -10.25 29.63
N THR A 261 -16.92 -10.67 29.29
CA THR A 261 -15.73 -10.41 30.12
C THR A 261 -14.61 -9.68 29.39
N LEU A 262 -14.55 -9.78 28.06
CA LEU A 262 -13.49 -9.17 27.27
C LEU A 262 -13.61 -7.64 27.26
N VAL A 263 -12.56 -6.98 27.73
CA VAL A 263 -12.43 -5.53 27.74
C VAL A 263 -11.33 -5.05 26.78
N PHE A 264 -11.46 -3.81 26.34
CA PHE A 264 -10.44 -3.13 25.58
C PHE A 264 -9.17 -3.00 26.43
N ASP A 265 -8.06 -3.53 25.92
CA ASP A 265 -6.76 -3.52 26.59
C ASP A 265 -5.69 -3.22 25.54
N LEU A 266 -5.36 -1.93 25.41
CA LEU A 266 -4.56 -1.43 24.29
C LEU A 266 -3.17 -2.09 24.26
N GLY A 267 -2.85 -2.71 23.12
CA GLY A 267 -1.55 -3.30 22.87
C GLY A 267 -1.36 -4.69 23.46
N GLN A 268 -2.34 -5.26 24.17
CA GLN A 268 -2.24 -6.64 24.64
C GLN A 268 -2.13 -7.60 23.45
N VAL A 269 -1.13 -8.48 23.47
CA VAL A 269 -1.01 -9.58 22.51
C VAL A 269 -1.83 -10.75 23.04
N ARG A 270 -2.88 -11.14 22.34
CA ARG A 270 -3.83 -12.18 22.79
C ARG A 270 -4.57 -12.83 21.63
N TYR A 271 -4.91 -14.11 21.78
CA TYR A 271 -5.81 -14.86 20.89
C TYR A 271 -5.50 -14.69 19.40
N VAL A 272 -4.21 -14.61 19.06
CA VAL A 272 -3.71 -14.11 17.76
C VAL A 272 -4.17 -15.03 16.63
N LYS A 273 -4.12 -16.33 16.89
CA LYS A 273 -4.57 -17.35 15.94
C LYS A 273 -6.09 -17.39 15.78
N GLN A 274 -6.84 -17.27 16.88
CA GLN A 274 -8.31 -17.24 16.84
C GLN A 274 -8.79 -16.03 16.02
N TRP A 275 -8.17 -14.86 16.21
CA TRP A 275 -8.43 -13.68 15.40
C TRP A 275 -8.19 -13.92 13.91
N TYR A 276 -7.05 -14.53 13.55
CA TYR A 276 -6.71 -14.83 12.16
C TYR A 276 -7.71 -15.78 11.52
N LEU A 277 -8.12 -16.84 12.23
CA LEU A 277 -9.11 -17.79 11.72
C LEU A 277 -10.46 -17.13 11.49
N GLY A 278 -10.90 -16.24 12.38
CA GLY A 278 -12.12 -15.49 12.18
C GLY A 278 -12.04 -14.49 11.04
N PHE A 279 -10.87 -13.86 10.84
CA PHE A 279 -10.61 -13.02 9.67
C PHE A 279 -10.70 -13.81 8.36
N VAL A 280 -10.08 -14.99 8.29
CA VAL A 280 -10.16 -15.87 7.11
C VAL A 280 -11.61 -16.32 6.86
N ASN A 281 -12.33 -16.69 7.91
CA ASN A 281 -13.75 -17.05 7.82
C ASN A 281 -14.58 -15.88 7.25
N ALA A 282 -14.41 -14.68 7.80
CA ALA A 282 -15.09 -13.47 7.32
C ALA A 282 -14.78 -13.19 5.84
N LEU A 283 -13.50 -13.25 5.45
CA LEU A 283 -13.07 -13.07 4.06
C LEU A 283 -13.78 -14.07 3.13
N ASN A 284 -13.81 -15.35 3.48
CA ASN A 284 -14.44 -16.37 2.64
C ASN A 284 -15.93 -16.10 2.44
N GLN A 285 -16.64 -15.71 3.50
CA GLN A 285 -18.07 -15.38 3.41
C GLN A 285 -18.32 -14.12 2.57
N ILE A 286 -17.53 -13.07 2.76
CA ILE A 286 -17.58 -11.82 1.98
C ILE A 286 -17.38 -12.13 0.48
N TYR A 287 -16.31 -12.84 0.14
CA TYR A 287 -15.99 -13.16 -1.25
C TYR A 287 -17.05 -14.06 -1.87
N SER A 288 -17.58 -15.04 -1.13
CA SER A 288 -18.67 -15.90 -1.58
C SER A 288 -19.93 -15.08 -1.90
N ALA A 289 -20.36 -14.22 -0.98
CA ALA A 289 -21.54 -13.37 -1.14
C ALA A 289 -21.42 -12.42 -2.34
N LEU A 290 -20.26 -11.77 -2.51
CA LEU A 290 -20.01 -10.86 -3.65
C LEU A 290 -19.94 -11.60 -4.98
N LYS A 291 -19.30 -12.78 -5.03
CA LYS A 291 -19.26 -13.63 -6.23
C LYS A 291 -20.65 -14.08 -6.67
N GLN A 292 -21.56 -14.39 -5.73
CA GLN A 292 -22.96 -14.71 -6.03
C GLN A 292 -23.70 -13.53 -6.70
N GLN A 293 -23.27 -12.29 -6.45
CA GLN A 293 -23.79 -11.10 -7.14
C GLN A 293 -23.13 -10.83 -8.50
N GLY A 294 -22.22 -11.71 -8.94
CA GLY A 294 -21.48 -11.58 -10.20
C GLY A 294 -20.24 -10.68 -10.14
N ILE A 295 -19.76 -10.32 -8.94
CA ILE A 295 -18.49 -9.61 -8.78
C ILE A 295 -17.33 -10.59 -8.98
N ILE A 296 -16.44 -10.25 -9.90
CA ILE A 296 -15.25 -11.06 -10.22
C ILE A 296 -13.93 -10.32 -10.00
N ASN A 297 -13.97 -8.98 -9.90
CA ASN A 297 -12.79 -8.15 -9.80
C ASN A 297 -12.54 -7.72 -8.36
N PHE A 298 -11.41 -8.18 -7.81
CA PHE A 298 -10.95 -7.87 -6.46
C PHE A 298 -9.51 -7.34 -6.51
N ASN A 299 -9.07 -6.61 -5.49
CA ASN A 299 -7.68 -6.17 -5.37
C ASN A 299 -6.70 -7.30 -5.01
N ALA A 300 -7.19 -8.44 -4.56
CA ALA A 300 -6.48 -9.70 -4.30
C ALA A 300 -7.53 -10.81 -4.09
N THR A 301 -7.15 -12.09 -4.15
CA THR A 301 -8.07 -13.16 -3.73
C THR A 301 -8.13 -13.29 -2.21
N ALA A 302 -9.18 -13.94 -1.69
CA ALA A 302 -9.29 -14.23 -0.26
C ALA A 302 -8.09 -15.07 0.23
N GLU A 303 -7.64 -16.03 -0.59
CA GLU A 303 -6.52 -16.91 -0.30
C GLU A 303 -5.18 -16.15 -0.26
N GLU A 304 -4.94 -15.23 -1.20
CA GLU A 304 -3.73 -14.40 -1.21
C GLU A 304 -3.68 -13.44 -0.01
N ILE A 305 -4.81 -12.85 0.37
CA ILE A 305 -4.91 -12.03 1.59
C ILE A 305 -4.63 -12.90 2.82
N ALA A 306 -5.23 -14.09 2.92
CA ALA A 306 -5.01 -15.01 4.04
C ALA A 306 -3.54 -15.44 4.14
N ILE A 307 -2.92 -15.88 3.04
CA ILE A 307 -1.53 -16.33 3.00
C ILE A 307 -0.59 -15.21 3.42
N THR A 308 -0.80 -13.97 2.97
CA THR A 308 0.06 -12.84 3.38
C THR A 308 -0.13 -12.39 4.83
N PHE A 309 -1.16 -12.89 5.53
CA PHE A 309 -1.32 -12.73 6.98
C PHE A 309 -0.62 -13.81 7.80
N ASP A 310 -0.47 -15.03 7.28
CA ASP A 310 0.28 -16.10 7.92
C ASP A 310 1.73 -16.11 7.42
N LYS A 311 2.65 -15.62 8.25
CA LYS A 311 4.07 -15.51 7.91
C LYS A 311 4.70 -16.86 7.55
N ARG A 312 4.21 -17.97 8.12
CA ARG A 312 4.75 -19.31 7.82
C ARG A 312 4.36 -19.72 6.41
N LEU A 313 3.08 -19.60 6.08
CA LEU A 313 2.55 -19.95 4.76
C LEU A 313 3.14 -19.04 3.68
N CYS A 314 3.20 -17.72 3.93
CA CYS A 314 3.83 -16.78 3.02
C CYS A 314 5.31 -17.14 2.79
N HIS A 315 6.07 -17.37 3.86
CA HIS A 315 7.48 -17.73 3.77
C HIS A 315 7.69 -19.04 3.00
N GLN A 316 6.89 -20.08 3.27
CA GLN A 316 6.92 -21.34 2.53
C GLN A 316 6.60 -21.17 1.05
N LEU A 317 5.61 -20.35 0.71
CA LEU A 317 5.24 -20.04 -0.66
C LEU A 317 6.41 -19.35 -1.40
N LEU A 318 7.00 -18.33 -0.78
CA LEU A 318 8.17 -17.63 -1.33
C LEU A 318 9.35 -18.59 -1.55
N SER A 319 9.70 -19.37 -0.52
CA SER A 319 10.78 -20.35 -0.59
C SER A 319 10.56 -21.40 -1.69
N LYS A 320 9.34 -21.91 -1.82
CA LYS A 320 8.95 -22.89 -2.86
C LYS A 320 9.19 -22.36 -4.28
N HIS A 321 9.02 -21.06 -4.51
CA HIS A 321 9.25 -20.41 -5.80
C HIS A 321 10.67 -19.84 -5.95
N GLY A 322 11.60 -20.21 -5.07
CA GLY A 322 13.00 -19.78 -5.14
C GLY A 322 13.20 -18.29 -4.85
N ILE A 323 12.24 -17.64 -4.20
CA ILE A 323 12.42 -16.27 -3.71
C ILE A 323 13.38 -16.32 -2.51
N PRO A 324 14.43 -15.48 -2.47
CA PRO A 324 15.40 -15.51 -1.39
C PRO A 324 14.74 -15.01 -0.09
N VAL A 325 14.63 -15.91 0.88
CA VAL A 325 14.12 -15.66 2.23
C VAL A 325 15.12 -16.25 3.23
N PRO A 326 15.19 -15.74 4.48
CA PRO A 326 16.04 -16.34 5.51
C PRO A 326 15.71 -17.82 5.74
N ARG A 327 16.68 -18.62 6.23
CA ARG A 327 16.34 -19.98 6.67
C ARG A 327 15.35 -19.92 7.82
N ALA A 328 14.36 -20.81 7.84
CA ALA A 328 13.31 -20.76 8.85
C ALA A 328 12.79 -22.14 9.30
N PHE A 329 12.25 -22.15 10.52
CA PHE A 329 11.53 -23.26 11.14
C PHE A 329 10.10 -22.82 11.52
N TYR A 330 9.12 -23.71 11.39
CA TYR A 330 7.70 -23.34 11.48
C TYR A 330 6.92 -23.98 12.63
N ASN A 331 7.46 -25.04 13.23
CA ASN A 331 6.74 -25.92 14.17
C ASN A 331 7.42 -25.97 15.55
N ILE A 332 7.90 -24.81 16.03
CA ILE A 332 8.52 -24.71 17.35
C ILE A 332 7.46 -24.25 18.35
N THR A 333 7.21 -25.04 19.38
CA THR A 333 6.11 -24.82 20.33
C THR A 333 6.59 -24.40 21.72
N THR A 334 7.86 -24.64 22.04
CA THR A 334 8.45 -24.26 23.32
C THR A 334 9.86 -23.68 23.17
N TYR A 335 10.31 -23.00 24.22
CA TYR A 335 11.68 -22.52 24.37
C TYR A 335 12.73 -23.65 24.32
N ASP A 336 12.45 -24.80 24.94
CA ASP A 336 13.42 -25.91 24.94
C ASP A 336 13.55 -26.54 23.56
N GLU A 337 12.44 -26.64 22.81
CA GLU A 337 12.46 -27.02 21.39
C GLU A 337 13.24 -26.00 20.54
N LEU A 338 13.04 -24.69 20.79
CA LEU A 338 13.79 -23.63 20.11
C LEU A 338 15.30 -23.81 20.29
N LEU A 339 15.76 -23.99 21.54
CA LEU A 339 17.17 -24.22 21.83
C LEU A 339 17.69 -25.50 21.16
N THR A 340 16.93 -26.59 21.20
CA THR A 340 17.31 -27.87 20.60
C THR A 340 17.51 -27.72 19.09
N VAL A 341 16.50 -27.22 18.38
CA VAL A 341 16.54 -27.01 16.93
C VAL A 341 17.66 -26.06 16.53
N THR A 342 17.82 -24.94 17.25
CA THR A 342 18.87 -23.97 16.92
C THR A 342 20.27 -24.53 17.16
N ARG A 343 20.49 -25.36 18.18
CA ARG A 343 21.78 -26.04 18.41
C ARG A 343 22.10 -27.04 17.30
N GLU A 344 21.14 -27.91 16.97
CA GLU A 344 21.29 -28.92 15.90
C GLU A 344 21.67 -28.29 14.56
N HIS A 345 21.16 -27.09 14.28
CA HIS A 345 21.43 -26.35 13.05
C HIS A 345 22.54 -25.29 13.16
N SER A 346 23.23 -25.19 14.31
CA SER A 346 24.26 -24.18 14.58
C SER A 346 23.79 -22.73 14.34
N MET A 347 22.53 -22.44 14.68
CA MET A 347 21.86 -21.14 14.50
C MET A 347 21.67 -20.43 15.85
N ASN A 348 22.74 -19.89 16.41
CA ASN A 348 22.71 -19.24 17.73
C ASN A 348 22.09 -17.83 17.75
N ARG A 349 21.60 -17.32 16.61
CA ARG A 349 20.88 -16.05 16.47
C ARG A 349 19.67 -16.22 15.57
N VAL A 350 18.49 -15.91 16.09
CA VAL A 350 17.22 -16.09 15.39
C VAL A 350 16.23 -14.97 15.69
N PHE A 351 15.33 -14.73 14.75
CA PHE A 351 14.10 -14.00 14.99
C PHE A 351 12.96 -14.98 15.26
N VAL A 352 12.35 -14.91 16.45
CA VAL A 352 11.10 -15.62 16.76
C VAL A 352 9.96 -14.64 16.54
N LYS A 353 9.04 -14.96 15.61
CA LYS A 353 7.93 -14.09 15.23
C LYS A 353 6.61 -14.85 15.35
N LEU A 354 5.58 -14.21 15.89
CA LEU A 354 4.21 -14.71 15.80
C LEU A 354 3.84 -14.98 14.34
N ALA A 355 3.17 -16.10 14.08
CA ALA A 355 2.69 -16.44 12.73
C ALA A 355 1.77 -15.36 12.16
N HIS A 356 0.85 -14.84 12.98
CA HIS A 356 -0.19 -13.88 12.58
C HIS A 356 -0.04 -12.50 13.26
N GLY A 357 1.19 -12.03 13.49
CA GLY A 357 1.43 -10.68 14.03
C GLY A 357 1.50 -9.58 12.97
N SER A 358 1.32 -8.32 13.35
CA SER A 358 1.64 -7.15 12.52
C SER A 358 2.42 -6.11 13.32
N SER A 359 3.01 -5.11 12.65
CA SER A 359 3.73 -3.99 13.30
C SER A 359 4.77 -4.44 14.33
N ALA A 360 5.59 -5.42 13.96
CA ALA A 360 6.60 -6.04 14.82
C ALA A 360 6.07 -6.57 16.17
N SER A 361 4.76 -6.71 16.35
CA SER A 361 4.16 -7.21 17.59
C SER A 361 4.64 -8.63 17.87
N GLY A 362 5.20 -8.84 19.06
CA GLY A 362 5.69 -10.16 19.48
C GLY A 362 6.97 -10.63 18.78
N VAL A 363 7.70 -9.76 18.07
CA VAL A 363 8.97 -10.14 17.42
C VAL A 363 10.12 -10.14 18.43
N ILE A 364 10.82 -11.26 18.54
CA ILE A 364 11.96 -11.44 19.45
C ILE A 364 13.22 -11.69 18.62
N ALA A 365 14.19 -10.80 18.69
CA ALA A 365 15.56 -11.08 18.26
C ALA A 365 16.28 -11.80 19.41
N TYR A 366 16.42 -13.12 19.30
CA TYR A 366 17.00 -13.99 20.31
C TYR A 366 18.40 -14.41 19.90
N CYS A 367 19.35 -14.34 20.81
CA CYS A 367 20.66 -14.92 20.64
C CYS A 367 21.19 -15.54 21.92
N TYR A 368 22.07 -16.52 21.77
CA TYR A 368 22.76 -17.14 22.87
C TYR A 368 24.22 -17.48 22.54
N MET A 369 25.01 -17.66 23.59
CA MET A 369 26.35 -18.22 23.52
C MET A 369 26.54 -19.21 24.66
N GLU A 370 27.29 -20.27 24.39
CA GLU A 370 27.68 -21.26 25.39
C GLU A 370 29.14 -21.03 25.74
N GLN A 371 29.40 -20.82 27.03
CA GLN A 371 30.74 -20.53 27.53
C GLN A 371 31.20 -21.65 28.46
N GLN A 372 32.26 -22.36 28.07
CA GLN A 372 32.96 -23.28 28.95
C GLN A 372 33.82 -22.49 29.95
N LEU A 373 33.43 -22.50 31.23
CA LEU A 373 34.17 -21.78 32.29
C LEU A 373 35.21 -22.66 33.00
N MET A 374 34.96 -23.98 33.10
CA MET A 374 35.87 -24.97 33.70
C MET A 374 35.80 -26.27 32.91
N GLU A 375 36.90 -27.01 32.76
CA GLU A 375 36.99 -28.24 31.94
C GLU A 375 35.94 -29.32 32.29
N ASN A 376 35.50 -29.40 33.55
CA ASN A 376 34.61 -30.46 34.04
C ASN A 376 33.21 -29.96 34.46
N SER A 377 32.78 -28.78 34.02
CA SER A 377 31.45 -28.24 34.30
C SER A 377 30.62 -28.14 33.02
N PRO A 378 29.27 -28.23 33.10
CA PRO A 378 28.44 -27.93 31.94
C PRO A 378 28.67 -26.48 31.48
N PRO A 379 28.63 -26.21 30.17
CA PRO A 379 28.78 -24.86 29.65
C PRO A 379 27.68 -23.95 30.19
N VAL A 380 28.05 -22.70 30.49
CA VAL A 380 27.10 -21.69 30.91
C VAL A 380 26.45 -21.07 29.68
N LEU A 381 25.13 -21.16 29.60
CA LEU A 381 24.33 -20.51 28.57
C LEU A 381 24.14 -19.02 28.94
N LYS A 382 24.60 -18.13 28.07
CA LYS A 382 24.34 -16.69 28.14
C LYS A 382 23.41 -16.30 27.02
N GLU A 383 22.36 -15.57 27.38
CA GLU A 383 21.25 -15.30 26.47
C GLU A 383 20.87 -13.82 26.45
N LEU A 384 20.33 -13.40 25.31
CA LEU A 384 19.76 -12.07 25.14
C LEU A 384 18.53 -12.16 24.23
N ALA A 385 17.41 -11.62 24.70
CA ALA A 385 16.22 -11.39 23.89
C ALA A 385 15.98 -9.88 23.76
N THR A 386 16.04 -9.35 22.54
CA THR A 386 15.67 -7.97 22.23
C THR A 386 14.32 -7.99 21.50
N THR A 387 13.28 -7.40 22.09
CA THR A 387 11.90 -7.66 21.64
C THR A 387 10.98 -6.45 21.82
N SER A 388 9.90 -6.42 21.04
CA SER A 388 8.72 -5.57 21.26
C SER A 388 7.74 -6.17 22.27
N ALA A 389 7.89 -7.45 22.64
CA ALA A 389 7.05 -8.14 23.62
C ALA A 389 7.42 -7.73 25.05
N GLU A 390 6.59 -6.89 25.66
CA GLU A 390 6.72 -6.48 27.05
C GLU A 390 5.95 -7.43 27.97
N LEU A 391 6.68 -8.09 28.87
CA LEU A 391 6.16 -8.99 29.87
C LEU A 391 5.72 -8.19 31.10
N ILE A 392 4.43 -8.22 31.40
CA ILE A 392 3.84 -7.57 32.57
C ILE A 392 3.23 -8.64 33.47
N ARG A 393 3.80 -8.82 34.66
CA ARG A 393 3.30 -9.75 35.67
C ARG A 393 2.21 -9.10 36.53
N ASP A 394 1.25 -9.90 36.96
CA ASP A 394 0.30 -9.48 37.99
C ASP A 394 1.05 -9.21 39.30
N ARG A 395 0.65 -8.15 40.03
CA ARG A 395 1.33 -7.72 41.25
C ARG A 395 1.11 -8.68 42.41
N ASN A 396 -0.06 -9.28 42.50
CA ASN A 396 -0.46 -10.16 43.60
C ASN A 396 -0.20 -11.62 43.25
N PHE A 397 -0.20 -11.96 41.96
CA PHE A 397 -0.01 -13.32 41.48
C PHE A 397 1.02 -13.36 40.33
N PRO A 398 2.33 -13.28 40.62
CA PRO A 398 3.39 -13.15 39.61
C PRO A 398 3.49 -14.28 38.56
N GLN A 399 2.84 -15.41 38.83
CA GLN A 399 2.68 -16.52 37.89
C GLN A 399 1.73 -16.20 36.72
N PHE A 400 0.83 -15.23 36.90
CA PHE A 400 0.01 -14.71 35.81
C PHE A 400 0.69 -13.49 35.20
N PHE A 401 0.72 -13.46 33.88
CA PHE A 401 1.31 -12.37 33.13
C PHE A 401 0.52 -12.10 31.86
N LYS A 402 0.76 -10.92 31.30
CA LYS A 402 0.28 -10.50 29.99
C LYS A 402 1.47 -10.05 29.16
N ILE A 403 1.38 -10.27 27.85
CA ILE A 403 2.32 -9.72 26.89
C ILE A 403 1.69 -8.53 26.19
N TYR A 404 2.44 -7.44 26.09
CA TYR A 404 2.04 -6.23 25.39
C TYR A 404 3.00 -5.93 24.23
N ASN A 405 2.46 -5.42 23.12
CA ASN A 405 3.24 -4.82 22.07
C ASN A 405 3.74 -3.44 22.53
N SER A 406 5.04 -3.35 22.78
CA SER A 406 5.69 -2.14 23.25
C SER A 406 6.41 -1.44 22.10
N LEU A 407 6.15 -0.15 21.92
CA LEU A 407 6.89 0.68 20.97
C LEU A 407 8.33 0.95 21.43
N ARG A 408 8.61 0.73 22.73
CA ARG A 408 9.96 0.78 23.28
C ARG A 408 10.51 -0.63 23.36
N ILE A 409 11.56 -0.89 22.58
CA ILE A 409 12.27 -2.16 22.59
C ILE A 409 12.74 -2.53 24.01
N ARG A 410 12.42 -3.76 24.42
CA ARG A 410 12.82 -4.38 25.68
C ARG A 410 14.01 -5.30 25.45
N ARG A 411 14.82 -5.48 26.50
CA ARG A 411 15.94 -6.41 26.54
C ARG A 411 15.81 -7.28 27.77
N TYR A 412 15.74 -8.59 27.57
CA TYR A 412 15.76 -9.59 28.63
C TYR A 412 17.07 -10.36 28.58
N ASN A 413 17.69 -10.54 29.74
CA ASN A 413 18.92 -11.32 29.95
C ASN A 413 18.76 -12.36 31.08
N ARG A 414 17.58 -12.40 31.73
CA ARG A 414 17.21 -13.43 32.70
C ARG A 414 16.56 -14.59 31.95
N ALA A 415 17.08 -15.80 32.16
CA ALA A 415 16.59 -17.01 31.51
C ALA A 415 15.09 -17.24 31.74
N GLU A 416 14.58 -16.93 32.95
CA GLU A 416 13.15 -17.06 33.30
C GLU A 416 12.25 -16.18 32.41
N ASP A 417 12.57 -14.88 32.29
CA ASP A 417 11.77 -13.93 31.51
C ASP A 417 11.86 -14.24 30.00
N ILE A 418 13.06 -14.64 29.52
CA ILE A 418 13.26 -15.05 28.13
C ILE A 418 12.39 -16.27 27.81
N ARG A 419 12.44 -17.30 28.66
CA ARG A 419 11.67 -18.53 28.51
C ARG A 419 10.18 -18.26 28.48
N GLU A 420 9.66 -17.41 29.37
CA GLU A 420 8.23 -17.08 29.40
C GLU A 420 7.76 -16.37 28.14
N VAL A 421 8.49 -15.35 27.69
CA VAL A 421 8.13 -14.58 26.50
C VAL A 421 8.20 -15.46 25.25
N ILE A 422 9.25 -16.31 25.12
CA ILE A 422 9.38 -17.25 24.01
C ILE A 422 8.27 -18.31 24.05
N ASN A 423 8.00 -18.91 25.21
CA ASN A 423 6.92 -19.91 25.34
C ASN A 423 5.55 -19.34 24.99
N PHE A 424 5.27 -18.09 25.40
CA PHE A 424 4.02 -17.43 25.02
C PHE A 424 3.92 -17.29 23.49
N VAL A 425 4.97 -16.73 22.86
CA VAL A 425 4.97 -16.49 21.41
C VAL A 425 4.90 -17.82 20.64
N CYS A 426 5.68 -18.84 21.01
CA CYS A 426 5.62 -20.19 20.44
C CYS A 426 4.26 -20.86 20.64
N GLY A 427 3.62 -20.67 21.80
CA GLY A 427 2.30 -21.20 22.11
C GLY A 427 1.19 -20.62 21.22
N GLU A 428 1.35 -19.40 20.71
CA GLU A 428 0.45 -18.80 19.70
C GLU A 428 0.70 -19.31 18.27
N GLY A 429 1.83 -19.98 18.04
CA GLY A 429 2.32 -20.38 16.72
C GLY A 429 3.29 -19.36 16.13
N VAL A 430 4.41 -19.84 15.59
CA VAL A 430 5.55 -18.99 15.19
C VAL A 430 6.17 -19.37 13.86
N ILE A 431 6.90 -18.41 13.31
CA ILE A 431 8.03 -18.67 12.44
C ILE A 431 9.33 -18.28 13.19
N VAL A 432 10.34 -19.12 13.11
CA VAL A 432 11.68 -18.87 13.64
C VAL A 432 12.62 -18.74 12.46
N GLU A 433 13.08 -17.52 12.19
CA GLU A 433 13.97 -17.20 11.07
C GLU A 433 15.41 -17.01 11.54
N GLU A 434 16.36 -17.32 10.68
CA GLU A 434 17.75 -16.95 10.86
C GLU A 434 17.91 -15.44 11.00
N TRP A 435 18.63 -15.01 12.03
CA TRP A 435 19.00 -13.61 12.16
C TRP A 435 20.23 -13.32 11.30
N LEU A 436 19.96 -12.89 10.07
CA LEU A 436 20.97 -12.41 9.12
C LEU A 436 21.43 -10.98 9.45
N GLU A 437 22.72 -10.71 9.25
CA GLU A 437 23.29 -9.38 9.40
C GLU A 437 22.89 -8.48 8.23
N LYS A 438 22.35 -7.31 8.57
CA LYS A 438 21.87 -6.31 7.62
C LYS A 438 23.01 -5.39 7.22
N ALA A 439 23.02 -5.00 5.94
CA ALA A 439 23.82 -3.90 5.44
C ALA A 439 23.69 -2.64 6.31
N ASN A 440 24.81 -1.95 6.49
CA ASN A 440 24.83 -0.67 7.18
C ASN A 440 24.65 0.49 6.20
N TYR A 441 23.77 1.43 6.56
CA TYR A 441 23.47 2.61 5.77
C TYR A 441 24.46 3.73 6.08
N MET A 442 25.68 3.63 5.55
CA MET A 442 26.70 4.70 5.61
C MET A 442 27.02 5.19 7.05
N GLY A 443 27.16 4.27 8.00
CA GLY A 443 27.40 4.57 9.41
C GLY A 443 26.16 5.00 10.20
N ARG A 444 24.99 5.14 9.57
CA ARG A 444 23.73 5.56 10.22
C ARG A 444 22.96 4.42 10.88
N GLY A 445 23.47 3.19 10.79
CA GLY A 445 22.86 1.99 11.35
C GLY A 445 22.42 1.01 10.26
N ASN A 446 21.88 -0.12 10.69
CA ASN A 446 21.42 -1.17 9.79
C ASN A 446 20.13 -0.73 9.11
N PHE A 447 19.87 -1.22 7.89
CA PHE A 447 18.66 -0.86 7.18
C PHE A 447 17.94 -2.03 6.51
N ASP A 448 16.69 -1.78 6.18
CA ASP A 448 15.94 -2.54 5.19
C ASP A 448 15.16 -1.58 4.28
N LEU A 449 14.55 -2.14 3.25
CA LEU A 449 13.67 -1.45 2.33
C LEU A 449 12.24 -1.89 2.59
N ARG A 450 11.33 -0.93 2.65
CA ARG A 450 9.90 -1.18 2.56
C ARG A 450 9.45 -0.74 1.18
N ILE A 451 9.18 -1.72 0.34
CA ILE A 451 8.87 -1.58 -1.08
C ILE A 451 7.38 -1.78 -1.29
N VAL A 452 6.77 -0.95 -2.12
CA VAL A 452 5.38 -1.06 -2.57
C VAL A 452 5.39 -1.51 -4.01
N VAL A 453 4.97 -2.75 -4.22
CA VAL A 453 4.87 -3.40 -5.53
C VAL A 453 3.42 -3.29 -6.00
N ILE A 454 3.19 -2.66 -7.14
CA ILE A 454 1.85 -2.49 -7.71
C ILE A 454 1.86 -3.06 -9.13
N GLY A 455 0.97 -4.01 -9.41
CA GLY A 455 0.94 -4.71 -10.70
C GLY A 455 2.27 -5.38 -11.08
N GLY A 456 3.02 -5.87 -10.09
CA GLY A 456 4.32 -6.52 -10.31
C GLY A 456 5.49 -5.58 -10.59
N LYS A 457 5.31 -4.26 -10.38
CA LYS A 457 6.35 -3.25 -10.54
C LYS A 457 6.62 -2.57 -9.20
N ILE A 458 7.88 -2.30 -8.90
CA ILE A 458 8.24 -1.42 -7.78
C ILE A 458 7.78 -0.01 -8.14
N MET A 459 6.78 0.50 -7.43
CA MET A 459 6.32 1.87 -7.61
C MET A 459 6.92 2.76 -6.53
N ASN A 460 6.80 2.42 -5.26
CA ASN A 460 7.33 3.29 -4.19
C ASN A 460 8.23 2.47 -3.27
N PHE A 461 9.21 3.09 -2.64
CA PHE A 461 9.95 2.45 -1.55
C PHE A 461 10.45 3.47 -0.54
N VAL A 462 10.73 3.01 0.67
CA VAL A 462 11.45 3.76 1.70
C VAL A 462 12.58 2.93 2.26
N VAL A 463 13.68 3.58 2.58
CA VAL A 463 14.76 2.99 3.37
C VAL A 463 14.43 3.19 4.84
N ARG A 464 14.34 2.13 5.64
CA ARG A 464 14.12 2.24 7.10
C ARG A 464 15.42 1.89 7.81
N THR A 465 15.92 2.83 8.60
CA THR A 465 17.23 2.72 9.29
C THR A 465 17.04 2.53 10.79
N SER A 466 17.91 1.73 11.42
CA SER A 466 17.84 1.41 12.85
C SER A 466 19.21 1.18 13.46
N LYS A 467 19.32 1.50 14.76
CA LYS A 467 20.48 1.11 15.60
C LYS A 467 20.24 -0.22 16.32
N SER A 468 19.09 -0.85 16.09
CA SER A 468 18.71 -2.14 16.66
C SER A 468 18.43 -3.15 15.52
N PRO A 469 18.27 -4.44 15.83
CA PRO A 469 17.96 -5.44 14.80
C PRO A 469 16.62 -5.20 14.10
N MET A 470 15.67 -4.52 14.75
CA MET A 470 14.34 -4.19 14.23
C MET A 470 14.31 -2.79 13.61
N THR A 471 13.86 -2.72 12.35
CA THR A 471 13.94 -1.54 11.47
C THR A 471 12.59 -0.85 11.26
N ASN A 472 11.50 -1.38 11.83
CA ASN A 472 10.16 -0.86 11.60
C ASN A 472 9.99 0.60 12.07
N LEU A 473 9.31 1.44 11.28
CA LEU A 473 9.18 2.89 11.54
C LEU A 473 8.35 3.21 12.79
N HIS A 474 7.40 2.35 13.18
CA HIS A 474 6.58 2.58 14.38
C HIS A 474 7.40 2.51 15.69
N LEU A 475 8.62 1.98 15.64
CA LEU A 475 9.57 1.97 16.77
C LEU A 475 10.38 3.28 16.89
N GLY A 476 10.01 4.34 16.17
CA GLY A 476 10.72 5.63 16.16
C GLY A 476 11.95 5.68 15.25
N ASN A 477 12.09 4.70 14.36
CA ASN A 477 13.18 4.61 13.38
C ASN A 477 13.06 5.69 12.29
N ARG A 478 14.19 6.01 11.64
CA ARG A 478 14.28 7.10 10.65
C ARG A 478 14.26 6.57 9.22
N ARG A 479 13.75 7.40 8.30
CA ARG A 479 13.84 7.15 6.85
C ARG A 479 15.21 7.58 6.34
N GLY A 480 15.79 6.77 5.46
CA GLY A 480 16.89 7.20 4.58
C GLY A 480 16.37 7.86 3.30
N GLU A 481 17.26 8.49 2.54
CA GLU A 481 16.92 9.14 1.28
C GLU A 481 17.00 8.15 0.11
N CYS A 482 15.93 8.05 -0.69
CA CYS A 482 15.82 7.04 -1.75
C CYS A 482 16.89 7.21 -2.84
N ASP A 483 17.16 8.45 -3.27
CA ASP A 483 18.19 8.74 -4.29
C ASP A 483 19.61 8.46 -3.76
N GLU A 484 19.86 8.72 -2.47
CA GLU A 484 21.14 8.38 -1.81
C GLU A 484 21.32 6.86 -1.75
N PHE A 485 20.25 6.12 -1.42
CA PHE A 485 20.28 4.66 -1.44
C PHE A 485 20.54 4.08 -2.83
N LEU A 486 19.87 4.59 -3.87
CA LEU A 486 20.09 4.10 -5.24
C LEU A 486 21.53 4.32 -5.71
N ARG A 487 22.15 5.45 -5.34
CA ARG A 487 23.59 5.66 -5.61
C ARG A 487 24.48 4.73 -4.80
N LEU A 488 24.13 4.49 -3.53
CA LEU A 488 24.89 3.60 -2.64
C LEU A 488 24.89 2.16 -3.17
N ILE A 489 23.72 1.61 -3.49
CA ILE A 489 23.61 0.24 -3.97
C ILE A 489 24.30 0.07 -5.33
N GLU A 490 24.19 1.05 -6.23
CA GLU A 490 24.90 1.01 -7.51
C GLU A 490 26.41 1.02 -7.33
N TYR A 491 26.93 1.81 -6.38
CA TYR A 491 28.36 1.83 -6.07
C TYR A 491 28.85 0.54 -5.39
N LYS A 492 28.08 -0.02 -4.44
CA LYS A 492 28.49 -1.17 -3.63
C LYS A 492 28.26 -2.51 -4.32
N ALA A 493 27.19 -2.65 -5.08
CA ALA A 493 26.78 -3.88 -5.74
C ALA A 493 26.00 -3.56 -7.03
N PRO A 494 26.71 -3.17 -8.12
CA PRO A 494 26.10 -2.86 -9.41
C PRO A 494 25.09 -3.92 -9.86
N GLY A 495 23.92 -3.48 -10.34
CA GLY A 495 22.84 -4.36 -10.79
C GLY A 495 22.01 -5.04 -9.68
N SER A 496 22.35 -4.86 -8.40
CA SER A 496 21.57 -5.43 -7.29
C SER A 496 20.14 -4.89 -7.24
N TRP A 497 19.93 -3.62 -7.58
CA TRP A 497 18.58 -3.05 -7.67
C TRP A 497 17.70 -3.72 -8.74
N GLU A 498 18.27 -4.10 -9.88
CA GLU A 498 17.54 -4.83 -10.93
C GLU A 498 17.18 -6.26 -10.46
N ARG A 499 18.06 -6.92 -9.70
CA ARG A 499 17.73 -8.23 -9.07
C ARG A 499 16.60 -8.11 -8.06
N ILE A 500 16.54 -7.03 -7.29
CA ILE A 500 15.43 -6.74 -6.36
C ILE A 500 14.13 -6.51 -7.14
N LYS A 501 14.15 -5.75 -8.23
CA LYS A 501 12.97 -5.56 -9.11
C LYS A 501 12.48 -6.89 -9.67
N GLU A 502 13.39 -7.73 -10.19
CA GLU A 502 13.04 -9.04 -10.71
C GLU A 502 12.44 -9.95 -9.63
N THR A 503 12.98 -9.90 -8.42
CA THR A 503 12.45 -10.65 -7.26
C THR A 503 11.04 -10.18 -6.91
N CYS A 504 10.82 -8.87 -6.82
CA CYS A 504 9.50 -8.28 -6.57
C CYS A 504 8.49 -8.65 -7.68
N HIS A 505 8.95 -8.67 -8.93
CA HIS A 505 8.15 -9.11 -10.05
C HIS A 505 7.77 -10.59 -9.94
N LYS A 506 8.71 -11.48 -9.62
CA LYS A 506 8.47 -12.92 -9.38
C LYS A 506 7.51 -13.17 -8.21
N ILE A 507 7.62 -12.41 -7.12
CA ILE A 507 6.66 -12.50 -6.00
C ILE A 507 5.24 -12.24 -6.53
N HIS A 508 5.04 -11.19 -7.33
CA HIS A 508 3.73 -10.93 -7.91
C HIS A 508 3.32 -12.04 -8.88
N THR A 509 4.13 -12.37 -9.89
CA THR A 509 3.70 -13.26 -10.98
C THR A 509 3.61 -14.74 -10.60
N LEU A 510 4.45 -15.22 -9.67
CA LEU A 510 4.53 -16.64 -9.32
C LEU A 510 3.83 -16.97 -8.00
N CYS A 511 3.83 -16.04 -7.04
CA CYS A 511 3.30 -16.31 -5.70
C CYS A 511 1.92 -15.66 -5.47
N LEU A 512 1.74 -14.41 -5.89
CA LEU A 512 0.56 -13.59 -5.56
C LEU A 512 0.03 -12.83 -6.80
N PRO A 513 -0.39 -13.54 -7.88
CA PRO A 513 -0.67 -12.95 -9.19
C PRO A 513 -1.91 -12.06 -9.24
N ASN A 514 -2.87 -12.25 -8.34
CA ASN A 514 -4.10 -11.46 -8.32
C ASN A 514 -3.97 -10.22 -7.42
N ALA A 515 -2.93 -10.15 -6.59
CA ALA A 515 -2.70 -9.03 -5.70
C ALA A 515 -2.28 -7.78 -6.49
N LEU A 516 -3.13 -6.77 -6.50
CA LEU A 516 -2.86 -5.48 -7.13
C LEU A 516 -1.70 -4.75 -6.46
N CYS A 517 -1.59 -4.85 -5.14
CA CYS A 517 -0.63 -4.09 -4.33
C CYS A 517 -0.06 -4.95 -3.20
N LEU A 518 1.26 -4.98 -3.07
CA LEU A 518 2.00 -5.72 -2.05
C LEU A 518 3.00 -4.79 -1.34
N GLY A 519 3.10 -4.92 -0.02
CA GLY A 519 4.17 -4.29 0.77
C GLY A 519 5.26 -5.31 1.05
N VAL A 520 6.44 -5.15 0.46
CA VAL A 520 7.55 -6.11 0.52
C VAL A 520 8.68 -5.52 1.35
N ASP A 521 9.06 -6.21 2.42
CA ASP A 521 10.20 -5.85 3.25
C ASP A 521 11.43 -6.61 2.75
N VAL A 522 12.48 -5.88 2.35
CA VAL A 522 13.70 -6.44 1.75
C VAL A 522 14.91 -5.98 2.53
N MET A 523 15.78 -6.91 2.93
CA MET A 523 17.11 -6.57 3.42
C MET A 523 18.19 -6.89 2.40
N LEU A 524 19.34 -6.24 2.56
CA LEU A 524 20.60 -6.59 1.91
C LEU A 524 21.55 -7.19 2.96
N SER A 525 22.34 -8.18 2.55
CA SER A 525 23.45 -8.71 3.35
C SER A 525 24.49 -7.63 3.64
N GLU A 526 25.32 -7.81 4.67
CA GLU A 526 26.34 -6.84 5.09
C GLU A 526 27.26 -6.37 3.94
N ASP A 527 27.58 -7.28 3.02
CA ASP A 527 28.41 -7.06 1.83
C ASP A 527 27.65 -6.57 0.59
N PHE A 528 26.33 -6.32 0.72
CA PHE A 528 25.41 -5.88 -0.34
C PHE A 528 25.20 -6.89 -1.49
N GLN A 529 25.78 -8.09 -1.43
CA GLN A 529 25.75 -9.03 -2.56
C GLN A 529 24.39 -9.72 -2.69
N GLU A 530 23.81 -10.10 -1.56
CA GLU A 530 22.55 -10.84 -1.48
C GLU A 530 21.42 -9.98 -0.92
N HIS A 531 20.20 -10.24 -1.36
CA HIS A 531 18.98 -9.65 -0.78
C HIS A 531 18.03 -10.74 -0.31
N TYR A 532 17.29 -10.45 0.76
CA TYR A 532 16.33 -11.37 1.35
C TYR A 532 15.00 -10.69 1.60
N ILE A 533 13.91 -11.39 1.31
CA ILE A 533 12.56 -10.95 1.61
C ILE A 533 12.24 -11.33 3.05
N LEU A 534 11.92 -10.32 3.86
CA LEU A 534 11.64 -10.47 5.29
C LEU A 534 10.15 -10.62 5.60
N GLU A 535 9.30 -10.01 4.78
CA GLU A 535 7.84 -10.04 4.93
C GLU A 535 7.15 -9.56 3.64
N VAL A 536 5.99 -10.11 3.32
CA VAL A 536 5.09 -9.59 2.28
C VAL A 536 3.71 -9.31 2.88
N ASN A 537 3.19 -8.10 2.66
CA ASN A 537 1.91 -7.63 3.18
C ASN A 537 0.89 -7.49 2.04
N GLY A 538 -0.25 -8.19 2.13
CA GLY A 538 -1.28 -8.24 1.09
C GLY A 538 -2.12 -6.96 0.91
N PHE A 539 -2.11 -6.05 1.88
CA PHE A 539 -2.81 -4.76 1.80
C PHE A 539 -1.95 -3.62 1.24
N GLY A 540 -0.83 -3.96 0.61
CA GLY A 540 0.20 -2.98 0.30
C GLY A 540 0.75 -2.35 1.57
N ASP A 541 1.05 -1.07 1.48
CA ASP A 541 1.61 -0.34 2.61
C ASP A 541 1.17 1.12 2.68
N LEU A 542 1.22 1.65 3.90
CA LEU A 542 0.94 3.03 4.20
C LEU A 542 2.25 3.79 4.42
N ILE A 543 2.86 4.25 3.33
CA ILE A 543 4.05 5.13 3.34
C ILE A 543 3.69 6.54 2.88
N PRO A 544 3.11 7.38 3.77
CA PRO A 544 2.72 8.73 3.39
C PRO A 544 3.94 9.55 2.99
N ARG A 545 3.71 10.49 2.07
CA ARG A 545 4.72 11.44 1.56
C ARG A 545 5.89 10.77 0.83
N VAL A 546 5.61 9.66 0.16
CA VAL A 546 6.56 8.99 -0.74
C VAL A 546 5.92 8.96 -2.10
N TYR A 547 6.63 9.48 -3.10
CA TYR A 547 6.10 9.69 -4.43
C TYR A 547 6.96 8.95 -5.44
N TYR A 548 6.30 8.43 -6.46
CA TYR A 548 6.93 7.88 -7.65
C TYR A 548 6.21 8.48 -8.84
N ASP A 549 6.97 9.16 -9.69
CA ASP A 549 6.39 9.94 -10.79
C ASP A 549 5.29 10.92 -10.29
N ASN A 550 5.53 11.54 -9.13
CA ASN A 550 4.59 12.45 -8.45
C ASN A 550 3.27 11.81 -7.96
N TYR A 551 3.16 10.49 -8.03
CA TYR A 551 2.02 9.77 -7.48
C TYR A 551 2.37 9.16 -6.13
N ASP A 552 1.48 9.35 -5.17
CA ASP A 552 1.54 8.57 -3.93
C ASP A 552 1.16 7.10 -4.18
N THR A 553 1.28 6.27 -3.14
CA THR A 553 1.01 4.84 -3.23
C THR A 553 -0.43 4.50 -3.61
N TYR A 554 -1.42 5.30 -3.23
CA TYR A 554 -2.83 5.03 -3.52
C TYR A 554 -3.20 5.50 -4.92
N GLN A 555 -2.64 6.62 -5.36
CA GLN A 555 -2.81 7.08 -6.73
C GLN A 555 -2.16 6.11 -7.73
N ASN A 556 -1.00 5.54 -7.40
CA ASN A 556 -0.39 4.49 -8.22
C ASN A 556 -1.28 3.23 -8.32
N GLN A 557 -1.97 2.85 -7.23
CA GLN A 557 -2.92 1.72 -7.25
C GLN A 557 -4.13 2.01 -8.14
N VAL A 558 -4.72 3.21 -8.04
CA VAL A 558 -5.84 3.61 -8.91
C VAL A 558 -5.39 3.67 -10.37
N ARG A 559 -4.23 4.28 -10.65
CA ARG A 559 -3.67 4.35 -12.00
C ARG A 559 -3.50 2.96 -12.62
N GLU A 560 -2.83 2.06 -11.91
CA GLU A 560 -2.57 0.70 -12.40
C GLU A 560 -3.88 -0.06 -12.65
N ALA A 561 -4.85 0.04 -11.72
CA ALA A 561 -6.15 -0.59 -11.90
C ALA A 561 -6.89 -0.05 -13.14
N LEU A 562 -6.85 1.27 -13.36
CA LEU A 562 -7.46 1.90 -14.53
C LEU A 562 -6.76 1.50 -15.83
N GLU A 563 -5.43 1.50 -15.86
CA GLU A 563 -4.66 1.11 -17.04
C GLU A 563 -4.95 -0.34 -17.42
N LYS A 564 -4.90 -1.28 -16.46
CA LYS A 564 -5.32 -2.67 -16.69
C LYS A 564 -6.74 -2.74 -17.22
N SER A 565 -7.66 -1.98 -16.61
CA SER A 565 -9.06 -1.97 -17.04
C SER A 565 -9.26 -1.41 -18.44
N LEU A 566 -8.37 -0.57 -18.97
CA LEU A 566 -8.50 0.08 -20.28
C LEU A 566 -7.74 -0.67 -21.39
N PHE A 567 -6.61 -1.30 -21.06
CA PHE A 567 -5.86 -2.14 -21.99
C PHE A 567 -6.61 -3.41 -22.38
N VAL A 568 -7.52 -3.91 -21.55
CA VAL A 568 -8.38 -5.07 -21.88
C VAL A 568 -9.46 -4.74 -22.94
N TRP A 569 -9.67 -3.46 -23.28
CA TRP A 569 -10.67 -3.03 -24.28
C TRP A 569 -10.10 -2.61 -25.62
N ASN A 570 -8.77 -2.57 -25.76
CA ASN A 570 -8.08 -2.41 -27.04
C ASN A 570 -7.49 -3.76 -27.44
#